data_AF-A0A1F5T8G3-F1
#
_entry.id   AF-A0A1F5T8G3-F1
#
_cell.length_a   1.000
_cell.length_b   1.000
_cell.length_c   1.000
_cell.angle_alpha   90.00
_cell.angle_beta   90.00
_cell.angle_gamma   90.00
#
_symmetry.space_group_name_H-M   'P 1'
#
loop_
_entity.id
_entity.type
_entity.pdbx_description
1 polymer ?
#
loop_
_entity_poly.entity_id
_entity_poly.type
_entity_poly.pdbx_seq_one_letter_code
_entity_poly.pdbx_strand_id
1 'polypeptide(L)'
;MKNKLWLALGLVCVFSLVGVSIASAATMSQKLKGKILLQVEEKGEAWYVYPVNLKKYYLGRPADAFKIMKELGLGVTHEYVLKYVDGAFPTAVWGKILIDVDDAGKAYYVYPVDGNGYYLGKPDDAFQVMRNLGLGITNTDLAKIIAGTSTTVVTPTAGVANLLKSAYTCGVCNSDEKCVNGKCTDVAVANSGFCGNFVCEAGESFDGSVEADGFKQCSLDCAAPCAGDNCNAYVRVDCGCPESAKLSKRHGCVANAPACSSCGVQTALFPELLKIQTDVVTCMQDYLSYKTPRLIYKVFHNPTLQKCDIKSGCEGTEGGAGGSDYVMFHNINGLHEFGEATPTKASHITADVHETAHYFLYQMVHGAPSWFHEAFAIQTNERLTCTSRQMTRGDSYLKEKDTDYGGINLSGNNFLTYDFYRKYKKGSVSLNVEEKNNHYLTASLFIMGLKDDFACGKDCWRDIVMKLHEYELEKCANGIDKCGVTNYQGTWGLTWLGGLDGAEKGANAIIKNVVEEVVGKSVTPLFTLLNIKY
;
A
#
# COMPACT_ATOMS: atom_id res chain seq x y z
N MET A 1 -6.12 51.69 -80.00
CA MET A 1 -5.15 50.79 -79.34
C MET A 1 -5.70 50.42 -77.96
N LYS A 2 -5.72 49.11 -77.62
CA LYS A 2 -5.84 48.54 -76.25
C LYS A 2 -7.14 48.88 -75.51
N ASN A 3 -8.27 48.19 -75.73
CA ASN A 3 -8.61 46.83 -75.30
C ASN A 3 -8.29 46.47 -73.83
N LYS A 4 -9.40 46.29 -73.08
CA LYS A 4 -9.60 45.39 -71.94
C LYS A 4 -9.00 45.80 -70.59
N LEU A 5 -9.76 46.60 -69.86
CA LEU A 5 -9.77 46.64 -68.40
C LEU A 5 -11.24 46.79 -67.97
N TRP A 6 -11.64 46.21 -66.84
CA TRP A 6 -13.02 46.18 -66.30
C TRP A 6 -13.91 45.00 -66.70
N LEU A 7 -13.43 43.77 -66.44
CA LEU A 7 -14.28 42.58 -66.26
C LEU A 7 -13.57 41.61 -65.31
N ALA A 8 -13.28 42.05 -64.07
CA ALA A 8 -12.66 41.21 -63.05
C ALA A 8 -12.87 41.75 -61.61
N LEU A 9 -14.08 42.23 -61.29
CA LEU A 9 -14.44 42.58 -59.89
C LEU A 9 -15.64 41.79 -59.35
N GLY A 10 -16.09 40.77 -60.08
CA GLY A 10 -17.23 39.92 -59.69
C GLY A 10 -16.91 38.45 -59.44
N LEU A 11 -15.63 38.05 -59.42
CA LEU A 11 -15.23 36.64 -59.26
C LEU A 11 -13.98 36.47 -58.38
N VAL A 12 -13.83 37.31 -57.35
CA VAL A 12 -12.79 37.16 -56.32
C VAL A 12 -13.39 36.87 -54.92
N CYS A 13 -14.73 36.83 -54.79
CA CYS A 13 -15.38 36.57 -53.50
C CYS A 13 -16.10 35.22 -53.38
N VAL A 14 -15.95 34.27 -54.32
CA VAL A 14 -16.69 32.98 -54.28
C VAL A 14 -15.80 31.73 -54.34
N PHE A 15 -14.46 31.86 -54.34
CA PHE A 15 -13.55 30.70 -54.36
C PHE A 15 -12.59 30.63 -53.15
N SER A 16 -13.03 31.10 -51.99
CA SER A 16 -12.26 30.99 -50.73
C SER A 16 -12.71 29.84 -49.82
N LEU A 17 -13.59 28.95 -50.28
CA LEU A 17 -14.17 27.87 -49.46
C LEU A 17 -14.10 26.50 -50.13
N VAL A 18 -12.97 26.18 -50.74
CA VAL A 18 -12.60 24.77 -50.92
C VAL A 18 -11.39 24.53 -50.03
N GLY A 19 -11.67 24.17 -48.78
CA GLY A 19 -10.66 23.63 -47.89
C GLY A 19 -10.12 22.35 -48.52
N VAL A 20 -8.95 22.44 -49.14
CA VAL A 20 -8.19 21.27 -49.52
C VAL A 20 -7.82 20.57 -48.21
N SER A 21 -8.57 19.53 -47.84
CA SER A 21 -8.17 18.62 -46.79
C SER A 21 -6.89 17.93 -47.25
N ILE A 22 -5.75 18.44 -46.80
CA ILE A 22 -4.48 17.72 -46.85
C ILE A 22 -4.66 16.53 -45.91
N ALA A 23 -5.11 15.40 -46.45
CA ALA A 23 -5.15 14.15 -45.70
C ALA A 23 -3.71 13.81 -45.33
N SER A 24 -3.35 14.02 -44.07
CA SER A 24 -2.06 13.59 -43.52
C SER A 24 -1.94 12.09 -43.72
N ALA A 25 -0.97 11.65 -44.52
CA ALA A 25 -0.69 10.23 -44.67
C ALA A 25 -0.36 9.62 -43.29
N ALA A 26 -1.08 8.57 -42.92
CA ALA A 26 -0.85 7.90 -41.64
C ALA A 26 0.60 7.39 -41.56
N THR A 27 1.27 7.65 -40.43
CA THR A 27 2.66 7.23 -40.21
C THR A 27 2.75 5.70 -40.19
N MET A 28 3.95 5.15 -40.42
CA MET A 28 4.15 3.69 -40.44
C MET A 28 3.68 3.03 -39.14
N SER A 29 3.96 3.67 -37.99
CA SER A 29 3.48 3.20 -36.69
C SER A 29 1.96 3.22 -36.55
N GLN A 30 1.27 4.19 -37.16
CA GLN A 30 -0.20 4.25 -37.13
C GLN A 30 -0.83 3.14 -37.98
N LYS A 31 -0.24 2.80 -39.13
CA LYS A 31 -0.69 1.69 -39.98
C LYS A 31 -0.47 0.33 -39.32
N LEU A 32 0.59 0.21 -38.53
CA LEU A 32 1.00 -1.03 -37.88
C LEU A 32 0.59 -1.14 -36.42
N LYS A 33 -0.20 -0.19 -35.91
CA LYS A 33 -0.62 -0.14 -34.51
C LYS A 33 -1.27 -1.47 -34.09
N GLY A 34 -0.84 -1.99 -32.95
CA GLY A 34 -1.35 -3.22 -32.38
C GLY A 34 -0.94 -4.51 -33.10
N LYS A 35 -0.10 -4.45 -34.15
CA LYS A 35 0.37 -5.66 -34.85
C LYS A 35 1.64 -6.22 -34.21
N ILE A 36 1.73 -7.55 -34.24
CA ILE A 36 3.00 -8.27 -34.10
C ILE A 36 3.66 -8.29 -35.48
N LEU A 37 4.94 -7.93 -35.53
CA LEU A 37 5.76 -7.84 -36.72
C LEU A 37 6.90 -8.86 -36.64
N LEU A 38 7.21 -9.51 -37.76
CA LEU A 38 8.33 -10.42 -37.89
C LEU A 38 9.37 -9.81 -38.81
N GLN A 39 10.59 -9.63 -38.31
CA GLN A 39 11.70 -9.08 -39.08
C GLN A 39 12.27 -10.14 -40.01
N VAL A 40 11.92 -10.08 -41.30
CA VAL A 40 12.19 -11.16 -42.26
C VAL A 40 13.57 -11.12 -42.91
N GLU A 41 14.30 -10.00 -42.77
CA GLU A 41 15.62 -9.79 -43.37
C GLU A 41 16.79 -10.10 -42.41
N GLU A 42 16.49 -10.55 -41.19
CA GLU A 42 17.50 -11.01 -40.21
C GLU A 42 17.10 -12.33 -39.53
N LYS A 43 17.22 -12.45 -38.21
CA LYS A 43 17.04 -13.69 -37.43
C LYS A 43 15.57 -14.07 -37.19
N GLY A 44 14.62 -13.45 -37.90
CA GLY A 44 13.19 -13.69 -37.68
C GLY A 44 12.66 -13.10 -36.37
N GLU A 45 13.27 -12.02 -35.89
CA GLU A 45 12.94 -11.39 -34.62
C GLU A 45 11.50 -10.85 -34.60
N ALA A 46 10.82 -11.03 -33.46
CA ALA A 46 9.45 -10.57 -33.28
C ALA A 46 9.41 -9.21 -32.56
N TRP A 47 8.50 -8.34 -33.02
CA TRP A 47 8.28 -7.00 -32.49
C TRP A 47 6.79 -6.74 -32.32
N TYR A 48 6.39 -5.94 -31.34
CA TYR A 48 5.00 -5.53 -31.12
C TYR A 48 4.88 -4.01 -31.12
N VAL A 49 3.97 -3.49 -31.94
CA VAL A 49 3.68 -2.05 -31.99
C VAL A 49 2.54 -1.75 -31.02
N TYR A 50 2.84 -1.13 -29.88
CA TYR A 50 1.82 -0.89 -28.86
C TYR A 50 0.81 0.18 -29.34
N PRO A 51 -0.51 -0.10 -29.37
CA PRO A 51 -1.47 0.77 -30.03
C PRO A 51 -1.70 2.11 -29.32
N VAL A 52 -1.27 2.26 -28.06
CA VAL A 52 -1.44 3.49 -27.28
C VAL A 52 -0.36 4.52 -27.59
N ASN A 53 0.92 4.11 -27.60
CA ASN A 53 2.04 5.03 -27.80
C ASN A 53 2.75 4.89 -29.15
N LEU A 54 2.32 3.93 -29.98
CA LEU A 54 2.82 3.70 -31.33
C LEU A 54 4.33 3.38 -31.42
N LYS A 55 4.92 2.94 -30.30
CA LYS A 55 6.32 2.48 -30.25
C LYS A 55 6.40 0.97 -30.48
N LYS A 56 7.50 0.52 -31.08
CA LYS A 56 7.80 -0.91 -31.22
C LYS A 56 8.54 -1.44 -29.99
N TYR A 57 8.17 -2.63 -29.57
CA TYR A 57 8.74 -3.35 -28.44
C TYR A 57 9.21 -4.71 -28.89
N TYR A 58 10.37 -5.13 -28.39
CA TYR A 58 10.97 -6.39 -28.77
C TYR A 58 10.27 -7.56 -28.06
N LEU A 59 9.90 -8.61 -28.80
CA LEU A 59 9.26 -9.84 -28.30
C LEU A 59 10.14 -11.09 -28.50
N GLY A 60 11.33 -10.96 -29.09
CA GLY A 60 12.13 -12.10 -29.52
C GLY A 60 12.70 -12.99 -28.40
N ARG A 61 12.73 -12.53 -27.14
CA ARG A 61 13.11 -13.36 -25.98
C ARG A 61 11.93 -13.50 -25.00
N PRO A 62 11.76 -14.67 -24.35
CA PRO A 62 10.67 -14.89 -23.39
C PRO A 62 10.60 -13.84 -22.28
N ALA A 63 11.75 -13.40 -21.76
CA ALA A 63 11.81 -12.38 -20.72
C ALA A 63 11.34 -10.99 -21.20
N ASP A 64 11.67 -10.62 -22.45
CA ASP A 64 11.18 -9.36 -23.03
C ASP A 64 9.69 -9.45 -23.31
N ALA A 65 9.23 -10.54 -23.93
CA ALA A 65 7.81 -10.74 -24.20
C ALA A 65 6.97 -10.69 -22.91
N PHE A 66 7.44 -11.36 -21.84
CA PHE A 66 6.79 -11.31 -20.53
C PHE A 66 6.77 -9.89 -19.94
N LYS A 67 7.90 -9.16 -20.06
CA LYS A 67 7.98 -7.77 -19.63
C LYS A 67 7.00 -6.88 -20.40
N ILE A 68 6.89 -7.05 -21.71
CA ILE A 68 5.93 -6.32 -22.55
C ILE A 68 4.49 -6.67 -22.19
N MET A 69 4.17 -7.94 -21.93
CA MET A 69 2.84 -8.34 -21.45
C MET A 69 2.52 -7.71 -20.08
N LYS A 70 3.51 -7.63 -19.18
CA LYS A 70 3.34 -7.00 -17.86
C LYS A 70 3.22 -5.47 -17.92
N GLU A 71 4.01 -4.81 -18.76
CA GLU A 71 4.06 -3.35 -18.86
C GLU A 71 2.93 -2.79 -19.72
N LEU A 72 2.56 -3.49 -20.80
CA LEU A 72 1.66 -2.98 -21.83
C LEU A 72 0.34 -3.77 -21.94
N GLY A 73 0.23 -4.90 -21.23
CA GLY A 73 -1.00 -5.68 -21.16
C GLY A 73 -2.11 -4.92 -20.43
N LEU A 74 -3.32 -5.02 -20.96
CA LEU A 74 -4.53 -4.45 -20.38
C LEU A 74 -5.18 -5.51 -19.49
N GLY A 75 -5.20 -5.28 -18.18
CA GLY A 75 -5.96 -6.12 -17.26
C GLY A 75 -7.46 -6.06 -17.54
N VAL A 76 -8.11 -7.22 -17.63
CA VAL A 76 -9.55 -7.38 -17.81
C VAL A 76 -10.05 -8.48 -16.88
N THR A 77 -11.30 -8.38 -16.43
CA THR A 77 -11.89 -9.41 -15.55
C THR A 77 -12.11 -10.73 -16.29
N HIS A 78 -12.17 -11.83 -15.56
CA HIS A 78 -12.46 -13.14 -16.14
C HIS A 78 -13.82 -13.16 -16.83
N GLU A 79 -14.82 -12.48 -16.27
CA GLU A 79 -16.14 -12.33 -16.91
C GLU A 79 -16.04 -11.60 -18.26
N TYR A 80 -15.21 -10.56 -18.37
CA TYR A 80 -15.00 -9.83 -19.62
C TYR A 80 -14.35 -10.72 -20.68
N VAL A 81 -13.38 -11.55 -20.29
CA VAL A 81 -12.75 -12.52 -21.20
C VAL A 81 -13.78 -13.54 -21.66
N LEU A 82 -14.50 -14.20 -20.75
CA LEU A 82 -15.50 -15.21 -21.09
C LEU A 82 -16.60 -14.66 -22.01
N LYS A 83 -16.97 -13.38 -21.85
CA LYS A 83 -17.99 -12.73 -22.68
C LYS A 83 -17.60 -12.62 -24.16
N TYR A 84 -16.31 -12.52 -24.47
CA TYR A 84 -15.84 -12.22 -25.83
C TYR A 84 -14.84 -13.24 -26.40
N VAL A 85 -14.29 -14.15 -25.60
CA VAL A 85 -13.23 -15.09 -26.03
C VAL A 85 -13.69 -16.04 -27.15
N ASP A 86 -14.97 -16.41 -27.17
CA ASP A 86 -15.57 -17.24 -28.22
C ASP A 86 -16.08 -16.41 -29.43
N GLY A 87 -15.76 -15.11 -29.48
CA GLY A 87 -16.16 -14.18 -30.53
C GLY A 87 -15.16 -13.04 -30.73
N ALA A 88 -15.65 -11.91 -31.23
CA ALA A 88 -14.82 -10.72 -31.41
C ALA A 88 -14.92 -9.79 -30.19
N PHE A 89 -13.77 -9.37 -29.69
CA PHE A 89 -13.69 -8.34 -28.65
C PHE A 89 -14.10 -6.96 -29.18
N PRO A 90 -14.52 -6.03 -28.32
CA PRO A 90 -14.78 -4.65 -28.72
C PRO A 90 -13.57 -3.99 -29.39
N THR A 91 -13.80 -3.18 -30.42
CA THR A 91 -12.74 -2.51 -31.20
C THR A 91 -11.78 -1.65 -30.36
N ALA A 92 -12.22 -1.17 -29.20
CA ALA A 92 -11.42 -0.42 -28.24
C ALA A 92 -10.22 -1.20 -27.65
N VAL A 93 -10.25 -2.54 -27.72
CA VAL A 93 -9.17 -3.40 -27.24
C VAL A 93 -8.41 -4.11 -28.37
N TRP A 94 -8.73 -3.80 -29.63
CA TRP A 94 -8.04 -4.40 -30.77
C TRP A 94 -6.57 -4.03 -30.81
N GLY A 95 -5.76 -5.05 -31.05
CA GLY A 95 -4.30 -4.93 -31.06
C GLY A 95 -3.68 -4.79 -29.68
N LYS A 96 -4.45 -4.97 -28.59
CA LYS A 96 -3.92 -5.04 -27.23
C LYS A 96 -3.70 -6.49 -26.81
N ILE A 97 -2.82 -6.67 -25.84
CA ILE A 97 -2.72 -7.91 -25.07
C ILE A 97 -3.61 -7.72 -23.84
N LEU A 98 -4.58 -8.58 -23.65
CA LEU A 98 -5.45 -8.64 -22.48
C LEU A 98 -4.88 -9.61 -21.46
N ILE A 99 -4.91 -9.26 -20.19
CA ILE A 99 -4.52 -10.13 -19.08
C ILE A 99 -5.78 -10.38 -18.24
N ASP A 100 -6.21 -11.63 -18.18
CA ASP A 100 -7.25 -12.08 -17.28
C ASP A 100 -6.72 -12.04 -15.84
N VAL A 101 -7.16 -11.02 -15.09
CA VAL A 101 -6.65 -10.79 -13.74
C VAL A 101 -7.28 -11.69 -12.68
N ASP A 102 -8.39 -12.35 -12.99
CA ASP A 102 -9.10 -13.23 -12.06
C ASP A 102 -8.85 -14.73 -12.33
N ASP A 103 -8.21 -15.09 -13.46
CA ASP A 103 -7.81 -16.47 -13.81
C ASP A 103 -6.29 -16.58 -14.05
N ALA A 104 -5.53 -16.50 -12.95
CA ALA A 104 -4.09 -16.76 -12.89
C ALA A 104 -3.21 -15.94 -13.89
N GLY A 105 -3.69 -14.80 -14.39
CA GLY A 105 -2.93 -13.95 -15.32
C GLY A 105 -2.90 -14.47 -16.76
N LYS A 106 -3.87 -15.29 -17.16
CA LYS A 106 -4.01 -15.77 -18.55
C LYS A 106 -4.00 -14.62 -19.54
N ALA A 107 -3.18 -14.71 -20.57
CA ALA A 107 -3.00 -13.61 -21.52
C ALA A 107 -3.64 -13.94 -22.88
N TYR A 108 -4.27 -12.95 -23.51
CA TYR A 108 -4.87 -13.06 -24.84
C TYR A 108 -4.47 -11.86 -25.72
N TYR A 109 -3.89 -12.10 -26.89
CA TYR A 109 -3.67 -11.05 -27.88
C TYR A 109 -4.92 -10.86 -28.73
N VAL A 110 -5.54 -9.68 -28.68
CA VAL A 110 -6.70 -9.35 -29.51
C VAL A 110 -6.21 -8.91 -30.88
N TYR A 111 -6.38 -9.75 -31.89
CA TYR A 111 -5.81 -9.48 -33.21
C TYR A 111 -6.53 -8.30 -33.88
N PRO A 112 -5.83 -7.24 -34.34
CA PRO A 112 -6.46 -6.01 -34.80
C PRO A 112 -7.12 -6.11 -36.20
N VAL A 113 -7.18 -7.30 -36.79
CA VAL A 113 -7.82 -7.52 -38.10
C VAL A 113 -9.22 -8.07 -37.95
N ASP A 114 -9.43 -9.05 -37.05
CA ASP A 114 -10.70 -9.73 -36.85
C ASP A 114 -11.29 -9.52 -35.44
N GLY A 115 -10.51 -9.00 -34.50
CA GLY A 115 -10.93 -8.79 -33.12
C GLY A 115 -10.95 -10.04 -32.25
N ASN A 116 -10.48 -11.19 -32.75
CA ASN A 116 -10.45 -12.44 -31.99
C ASN A 116 -9.33 -12.42 -30.94
N GLY A 117 -9.59 -12.99 -29.77
CA GLY A 117 -8.61 -13.13 -28.70
C GLY A 117 -7.81 -14.42 -28.83
N TYR A 118 -6.50 -14.32 -29.02
CA TYR A 118 -5.61 -15.46 -29.15
C TYR A 118 -4.81 -15.67 -27.87
N TYR A 119 -4.96 -16.85 -27.27
CA TYR A 119 -4.30 -17.19 -26.01
C TYR A 119 -2.76 -17.18 -26.13
N LEU A 120 -2.08 -16.61 -25.12
CA LEU A 120 -0.63 -16.46 -25.02
C LEU A 120 -0.05 -17.18 -23.79
N GLY A 121 -0.84 -17.99 -23.09
CA GLY A 121 -0.47 -18.47 -21.75
C GLY A 121 0.64 -19.53 -21.70
N LYS A 122 0.92 -20.24 -22.81
CA LYS A 122 2.10 -21.11 -22.91
C LYS A 122 3.06 -20.61 -23.99
N PRO A 123 4.37 -20.90 -23.89
CA PRO A 123 5.34 -20.55 -24.91
C PRO A 123 4.95 -21.01 -26.33
N ASP A 124 4.40 -22.23 -26.45
CA ASP A 124 3.96 -22.77 -27.75
C ASP A 124 2.75 -22.00 -28.32
N ASP A 125 1.79 -21.61 -27.48
CA ASP A 125 0.61 -20.84 -27.90
C ASP A 125 1.05 -19.46 -28.44
N ALA A 126 1.90 -18.77 -27.68
CA ALA A 126 2.46 -17.48 -28.10
C ALA A 126 3.28 -17.58 -29.39
N PHE A 127 4.03 -18.67 -29.57
CA PHE A 127 4.76 -18.93 -30.82
C PHE A 127 3.82 -19.12 -32.01
N GLN A 128 2.72 -19.87 -31.86
CA GLN A 128 1.72 -20.04 -32.92
C GLN A 128 1.06 -18.70 -33.30
N VAL A 129 0.76 -17.86 -32.31
CA VAL A 129 0.23 -16.51 -32.54
C VAL A 129 1.20 -15.68 -33.37
N MET A 130 2.49 -15.65 -32.98
CA MET A 130 3.52 -14.93 -33.73
C MET A 130 3.67 -15.48 -35.16
N ARG A 131 3.66 -16.81 -35.33
CA ARG A 131 3.84 -17.47 -36.63
C ARG A 131 2.67 -17.24 -37.60
N ASN A 132 1.44 -17.29 -37.11
CA ASN A 132 0.24 -17.26 -37.94
C ASN A 132 -0.28 -15.83 -38.17
N LEU A 133 -0.12 -14.94 -37.18
CA LEU A 133 -0.69 -13.59 -37.21
C LEU A 133 0.36 -12.50 -37.39
N GLY A 134 1.64 -12.82 -37.22
CA GLY A 134 2.75 -11.90 -37.37
C GLY A 134 2.88 -11.41 -38.80
N LEU A 135 3.02 -10.10 -38.97
CA LEU A 135 3.21 -9.47 -40.27
C LEU A 135 4.71 -9.32 -40.58
N GLY A 136 5.18 -9.85 -41.71
CA GLY A 136 6.55 -9.65 -42.15
C GLY A 136 6.88 -8.17 -42.40
N ILE A 137 8.04 -7.70 -41.93
CA ILE A 137 8.52 -6.34 -42.13
C ILE A 137 10.02 -6.32 -42.48
N THR A 138 10.41 -5.40 -43.38
CA THR A 138 11.81 -5.16 -43.75
C THR A 138 12.54 -4.36 -42.67
N ASN A 139 13.87 -4.43 -42.62
CA ASN A 139 14.69 -3.67 -41.68
C ASN A 139 14.49 -2.15 -41.87
N THR A 140 14.37 -1.72 -43.14
CA THR A 140 14.16 -0.31 -43.50
C THR A 140 12.82 0.21 -42.97
N ASP A 141 11.75 -0.56 -43.05
CA ASP A 141 10.44 -0.14 -42.57
C ASP A 141 10.30 -0.27 -41.05
N LEU A 142 10.91 -1.29 -40.45
CA LEU A 142 10.95 -1.46 -39.00
C LEU A 142 11.68 -0.29 -38.33
N ALA A 143 12.77 0.21 -38.93
CA ALA A 143 13.54 1.35 -38.43
C ALA A 143 12.73 2.66 -38.35
N LYS A 144 11.67 2.80 -39.16
CA LYS A 144 10.78 3.97 -39.15
C LYS A 144 9.86 4.03 -37.91
N ILE A 145 9.78 2.96 -37.13
CA ILE A 145 8.99 2.89 -35.89
C ILE A 145 9.92 3.14 -34.70
N ILE A 146 9.60 4.12 -33.86
CA ILE A 146 10.40 4.45 -32.67
C ILE A 146 10.38 3.27 -31.69
N ALA A 147 11.56 2.87 -31.20
CA ALA A 147 11.67 1.82 -30.20
C ALA A 147 11.20 2.32 -28.83
N GLY A 148 10.46 1.48 -28.10
CA GLY A 148 10.16 1.69 -26.70
C GLY A 148 11.39 1.38 -25.83
N THR A 149 11.77 2.30 -24.94
CA THR A 149 12.79 2.04 -23.92
C THR A 149 12.17 1.23 -22.81
N SER A 150 12.44 -0.06 -22.79
CA SER A 150 12.12 -0.92 -21.66
C SER A 150 13.32 -0.90 -20.72
N THR A 151 13.28 -0.09 -19.66
CA THR A 151 14.40 0.12 -18.73
C THR A 151 14.83 -1.18 -18.07
N THR A 152 16.09 -1.55 -18.24
CA THR A 152 16.75 -2.67 -17.56
C THR A 152 16.84 -2.37 -16.07
N VAL A 153 16.14 -3.15 -15.25
CA VAL A 153 16.32 -3.18 -13.79
C VAL A 153 16.99 -4.50 -13.44
N VAL A 154 18.09 -4.39 -12.70
CA VAL A 154 18.81 -5.49 -12.05
C VAL A 154 17.86 -6.19 -11.07
N THR A 155 17.72 -7.50 -11.19
CA THR A 155 16.97 -8.40 -10.27
C THR A 155 17.67 -8.50 -8.91
N PRO A 156 16.96 -8.81 -7.79
CA PRO A 156 16.30 -10.11 -7.61
C PRO A 156 14.81 -10.09 -7.21
N THR A 157 14.07 -11.00 -7.87
CA THR A 157 12.87 -11.77 -7.48
C THR A 157 11.59 -11.04 -7.04
N ALA A 158 10.66 -10.91 -7.99
CA ALA A 158 9.32 -10.34 -7.87
C ALA A 158 8.25 -11.45 -8.02
N GLY A 159 7.86 -12.08 -6.91
CA GLY A 159 6.75 -13.05 -6.85
C GLY A 159 5.46 -12.51 -6.24
N VAL A 160 5.45 -11.28 -5.70
CA VAL A 160 4.39 -10.79 -4.79
C VAL A 160 3.68 -9.52 -5.30
N ALA A 161 4.24 -8.82 -6.29
CA ALA A 161 3.87 -7.43 -6.55
C ALA A 161 2.60 -7.19 -7.42
N ASN A 162 1.93 -8.23 -7.94
CA ASN A 162 0.92 -8.03 -9.00
C ASN A 162 -0.52 -8.50 -8.68
N LEU A 163 -0.83 -8.93 -7.46
CA LEU A 163 -2.19 -9.28 -7.06
C LEU A 163 -3.03 -8.10 -6.53
N LEU A 164 -2.43 -6.91 -6.34
CA LEU A 164 -3.11 -5.78 -5.70
C LEU A 164 -3.72 -4.74 -6.63
N LYS A 165 -3.63 -4.82 -7.97
CA LYS A 165 -3.91 -3.64 -8.83
C LYS A 165 -5.32 -3.52 -9.44
N SER A 166 -6.28 -4.39 -9.14
CA SER A 166 -7.63 -4.27 -9.74
C SER A 166 -8.62 -3.37 -8.97
N ALA A 167 -8.28 -2.88 -7.77
CA ALA A 167 -9.11 -1.90 -7.03
C ALA A 167 -8.56 -0.45 -7.08
N TYR A 168 -7.30 -0.23 -7.49
CA TYR A 168 -6.62 1.07 -7.39
C TYR A 168 -6.35 1.68 -8.78
N THR A 169 -7.40 2.22 -9.41
CA THR A 169 -7.28 2.90 -10.72
C THR A 169 -7.03 4.39 -10.62
N CYS A 170 -6.54 4.89 -9.49
CA CYS A 170 -5.89 6.19 -9.47
C CYS A 170 -4.38 5.96 -9.35
N GLY A 171 -3.61 6.53 -10.29
CA GLY A 171 -2.24 6.88 -9.96
C GLY A 171 -2.24 7.79 -8.73
N VAL A 172 -1.11 7.89 -8.04
CA VAL A 172 -0.92 8.79 -6.89
C VAL A 172 -1.63 10.12 -7.15
N CYS A 173 -2.74 10.36 -6.44
CA CYS A 173 -3.46 11.62 -6.54
C CYS A 173 -2.67 12.73 -5.81
N ASN A 174 -2.97 13.98 -6.15
CA ASN A 174 -2.41 15.13 -5.45
C ASN A 174 -2.89 15.15 -3.98
N SER A 175 -2.23 15.94 -3.13
CA SER A 175 -2.51 15.99 -1.67
C SER A 175 -3.95 16.41 -1.31
N ASP A 176 -4.68 16.95 -2.28
CA ASP A 176 -6.02 17.53 -2.20
C ASP A 176 -7.08 16.76 -3.01
N GLU A 177 -6.73 15.58 -3.52
CA GLU A 177 -7.57 14.73 -4.36
C GLU A 177 -7.77 13.34 -3.72
N LYS A 178 -8.97 12.77 -3.87
CA LYS A 178 -9.25 11.38 -3.47
C LYS A 178 -9.61 10.53 -4.68
N CYS A 179 -9.31 9.23 -4.60
CA CYS A 179 -9.65 8.29 -5.66
C CYS A 179 -11.12 7.87 -5.54
N VAL A 180 -11.95 8.25 -6.51
CA VAL A 180 -13.36 7.81 -6.60
C VAL A 180 -13.57 7.17 -7.97
N ASN A 181 -13.99 5.91 -7.98
CA ASN A 181 -14.29 5.16 -9.21
C ASN A 181 -13.16 5.23 -10.27
N GLY A 182 -11.92 5.15 -9.83
CA GLY A 182 -10.74 5.14 -10.72
C GLY A 182 -10.38 6.48 -11.33
N LYS A 183 -10.80 7.60 -10.71
CA LYS A 183 -10.35 8.95 -11.06
C LYS A 183 -9.98 9.72 -9.81
N CYS A 184 -8.89 10.48 -9.86
CA CYS A 184 -8.60 11.51 -8.87
C CYS A 184 -9.68 12.59 -9.03
N THR A 185 -10.47 12.78 -7.99
CA THR A 185 -11.50 13.81 -7.93
C THR A 185 -11.08 14.83 -6.90
N ASP A 186 -11.18 16.12 -7.26
CA ASP A 186 -11.05 17.22 -6.32
C ASP A 186 -11.94 16.94 -5.12
N VAL A 187 -11.34 16.90 -3.94
CA VAL A 187 -12.14 17.01 -2.73
C VAL A 187 -12.59 18.46 -2.71
N ALA A 188 -13.83 18.73 -3.09
CA ALA A 188 -14.47 19.95 -2.60
C ALA A 188 -14.25 19.91 -1.09
N VAL A 189 -13.46 20.85 -0.56
CA VAL A 189 -13.13 20.96 0.86
C VAL A 189 -14.42 21.34 1.58
N ALA A 190 -15.27 20.34 1.74
CA ALA A 190 -16.52 20.33 2.43
C ALA A 190 -16.43 19.09 3.32
N ASN A 191 -15.81 19.30 4.48
CA ASN A 191 -15.93 18.46 5.67
C ASN A 191 -15.85 16.94 5.47
N SER A 192 -14.82 16.44 4.80
CA SER A 192 -14.40 15.04 4.99
C SER A 192 -13.17 15.03 5.89
N GLY A 193 -13.45 15.05 7.19
CA GLY A 193 -12.51 15.48 8.20
C GLY A 193 -11.69 14.38 8.84
N PHE A 194 -10.57 13.97 8.23
CA PHE A 194 -9.44 13.40 8.98
C PHE A 194 -8.10 13.78 8.35
N CYS A 195 -7.47 14.80 8.93
CA CYS A 195 -6.02 15.04 8.98
C CYS A 195 -5.72 15.63 10.38
N GLY A 196 -4.69 15.13 11.07
CA GLY A 196 -4.13 15.76 12.28
C GLY A 196 -4.64 15.30 13.65
N ASN A 197 -3.94 15.74 14.70
CA ASN A 197 -4.14 15.35 16.11
C ASN A 197 -5.30 16.07 16.82
N PHE A 198 -6.23 16.67 16.07
CA PHE A 198 -7.40 17.37 16.60
C PHE A 198 -7.10 18.58 17.52
N VAL A 199 -5.91 19.21 17.40
CA VAL A 199 -5.51 20.39 18.20
C VAL A 199 -5.07 21.55 17.28
N CYS A 200 -5.79 22.68 17.28
CA CYS A 200 -5.36 23.88 16.55
C CYS A 200 -4.16 24.54 17.23
N GLU A 201 -3.09 24.82 16.48
CA GLU A 201 -1.94 25.60 16.98
C GLU A 201 -2.24 27.12 16.95
N ALA A 202 -1.47 27.89 17.72
CA ALA A 202 -1.69 29.33 17.90
C ALA A 202 -1.47 30.11 16.58
N GLY A 203 -2.57 30.51 15.94
CA GLY A 203 -2.55 31.28 14.69
C GLY A 203 -3.49 30.74 13.60
N GLU A 204 -4.16 29.61 13.84
CA GLU A 204 -5.02 28.97 12.86
C GLU A 204 -6.47 29.44 12.93
N SER A 205 -7.14 29.51 11.77
CA SER A 205 -8.57 29.77 11.67
C SER A 205 -9.36 28.50 11.40
N PHE A 206 -10.41 28.32 12.19
CA PHE A 206 -11.44 27.28 12.10
C PHE A 206 -12.05 27.16 10.70
N ASP A 207 -12.31 25.93 10.23
CA ASP A 207 -12.87 25.68 8.89
C ASP A 207 -14.38 25.95 8.78
N GLY A 208 -15.05 26.22 9.90
CA GLY A 208 -16.47 26.51 9.94
C GLY A 208 -17.37 25.29 10.14
N SER A 209 -16.83 24.09 10.37
CA SER A 209 -17.61 22.89 10.66
C SER A 209 -18.20 22.92 12.08
N VAL A 210 -19.47 23.30 12.19
CA VAL A 210 -20.20 23.19 13.47
C VAL A 210 -20.75 21.77 13.58
N GLU A 211 -20.47 21.04 14.67
CA GLU A 211 -21.48 20.21 15.33
C GLU A 211 -21.09 19.74 16.75
N ALA A 212 -22.04 19.05 17.39
CA ALA A 212 -22.29 18.93 18.81
C ALA A 212 -21.07 18.62 19.70
N ASP A 213 -21.09 19.13 20.94
CA ASP A 213 -20.16 18.84 22.03
C ASP A 213 -18.96 19.79 22.17
N GLY A 214 -18.85 20.80 21.31
CA GLY A 214 -17.96 21.95 21.52
C GLY A 214 -16.48 21.73 21.14
N PHE A 215 -16.16 20.63 20.46
CA PHE A 215 -14.86 20.42 19.83
C PHE A 215 -14.85 21.02 18.41
N LYS A 216 -13.74 21.68 18.05
CA LYS A 216 -13.60 22.44 16.80
C LYS A 216 -12.50 21.81 15.94
N GLN A 217 -12.83 21.46 14.70
CA GLN A 217 -11.91 20.90 13.71
C GLN A 217 -11.08 22.00 13.01
N CYS A 218 -9.80 21.72 12.72
CA CYS A 218 -8.84 22.69 12.16
C CYS A 218 -8.54 22.33 10.70
N SER A 219 -8.57 23.33 9.81
CA SER A 219 -8.59 23.18 8.34
C SER A 219 -7.30 22.66 7.67
N LEU A 220 -6.20 22.43 8.40
CA LEU A 220 -4.87 22.48 7.76
C LEU A 220 -3.78 21.58 8.34
N ASP A 221 -4.09 20.43 8.94
CA ASP A 221 -3.03 19.52 9.43
C ASP A 221 -2.31 18.73 8.32
N CYS A 222 -2.87 18.64 7.11
CA CYS A 222 -2.21 18.00 5.98
C CYS A 222 -1.20 18.91 5.25
N ALA A 223 -1.16 20.21 5.58
CA ALA A 223 -0.37 21.21 4.87
C ALA A 223 0.38 22.19 5.78
N ALA A 224 0.68 21.82 7.04
CA ALA A 224 1.74 22.51 7.78
C ALA A 224 3.02 22.47 6.92
N PRO A 225 3.54 23.65 6.48
CA PRO A 225 4.68 23.69 5.60
C PRO A 225 5.85 23.00 6.29
N CYS A 226 6.45 22.07 5.57
CA CYS A 226 7.65 21.37 5.99
C CYS A 226 8.78 22.40 6.11
N ALA A 227 8.93 22.98 7.30
CA ALA A 227 9.87 24.06 7.57
C ALA A 227 11.04 23.50 8.40
N GLY A 228 12.17 23.28 7.74
CA GLY A 228 13.41 22.79 8.36
C GLY A 228 13.78 21.36 7.98
N ASP A 229 14.88 20.87 8.57
CA ASP A 229 15.57 19.64 8.13
C ASP A 229 14.96 18.34 8.70
N ASN A 230 13.94 18.43 9.54
CA ASN A 230 13.32 17.29 10.24
C ASN A 230 12.00 16.82 9.60
N CYS A 231 11.77 17.17 8.34
CA CYS A 231 10.56 16.79 7.62
C CYS A 231 10.83 16.62 6.11
N ASN A 232 10.03 15.80 5.46
CA ASN A 232 9.93 15.70 4.01
C ASN A 232 8.48 15.41 3.55
N ALA A 233 8.29 14.97 2.30
CA ALA A 233 6.97 14.67 1.76
C ALA A 233 6.24 13.51 2.47
N TYR A 234 6.96 12.59 3.12
CA TYR A 234 6.43 11.36 3.71
C TYR A 234 6.38 11.41 5.24
N VAL A 235 7.41 12.01 5.85
CA VAL A 235 7.64 11.92 7.29
C VAL A 235 7.97 13.28 7.87
N ARG A 236 7.53 13.53 9.10
CA ARG A 236 7.96 14.62 9.98
C ARG A 236 8.41 14.02 11.31
N VAL A 237 9.55 14.47 11.83
CA VAL A 237 10.04 14.09 13.15
C VAL A 237 9.92 15.30 14.07
N ASP A 238 9.08 15.17 15.07
CA ASP A 238 8.83 16.21 16.05
C ASP A 238 9.36 15.80 17.42
N CYS A 239 9.79 16.82 18.14
CA CYS A 239 9.91 16.70 19.58
C CYS A 239 8.54 16.95 20.20
N GLY A 240 8.04 16.05 21.04
CA GLY A 240 6.72 16.26 21.65
C GLY A 240 6.54 15.50 22.94
N CYS A 241 5.78 16.08 23.87
CA CYS A 241 5.14 15.35 24.97
C CYS A 241 3.67 15.04 24.65
N PRO A 242 2.99 14.12 25.37
CA PRO A 242 1.58 13.88 25.11
C PRO A 242 0.80 15.08 25.64
N GLU A 243 -0.27 15.47 24.94
CA GLU A 243 -1.04 16.70 25.17
C GLU A 243 -1.73 16.80 26.56
N SER A 244 -1.64 15.76 27.40
CA SER A 244 -2.20 15.81 28.76
C SER A 244 -1.30 15.15 29.82
N ALA A 245 -1.35 15.71 31.03
CA ALA A 245 -0.68 15.17 32.22
C ALA A 245 -1.07 13.70 32.55
N LYS A 246 -2.24 13.24 32.11
CA LYS A 246 -2.72 11.87 32.30
C LYS A 246 -2.04 10.89 31.33
N LEU A 247 -1.84 11.29 30.07
CA LEU A 247 -1.03 10.54 29.09
C LEU A 247 0.45 10.60 29.48
N SER A 248 0.96 11.77 29.89
CA SER A 248 2.31 11.91 30.44
C SER A 248 2.59 10.89 31.56
N LYS A 249 1.68 10.77 32.55
CA LYS A 249 1.84 9.81 33.66
C LYS A 249 1.81 8.34 33.22
N ARG A 250 1.03 7.99 32.18
CA ARG A 250 0.96 6.64 31.61
C ARG A 250 2.27 6.24 30.93
N HIS A 251 2.93 7.21 30.30
CA HIS A 251 4.17 7.04 29.53
C HIS A 251 5.43 7.47 30.31
N GLY A 252 5.38 7.43 31.64
CA GLY A 252 6.55 7.70 32.51
C GLY A 252 6.97 9.17 32.63
N CYS A 253 6.26 10.11 32.01
CA CYS A 253 6.51 11.54 32.16
C CYS A 253 5.93 12.01 33.50
N VAL A 254 6.80 12.12 34.51
CA VAL A 254 6.42 12.53 35.88
C VAL A 254 6.04 14.01 35.89
N ALA A 255 5.03 14.38 36.68
CA ALA A 255 4.44 15.74 36.73
C ALA A 255 5.42 16.90 37.10
N ASN A 256 6.68 16.58 37.43
CA ASN A 256 7.75 17.53 37.72
C ASN A 256 9.07 17.20 36.98
N ALA A 257 9.05 16.32 35.97
CA ALA A 257 10.24 16.01 35.20
C ALA A 257 10.42 17.08 34.09
N PRO A 258 11.63 17.65 33.91
CA PRO A 258 11.97 18.49 32.75
C PRO A 258 11.84 17.76 31.39
N ALA A 259 11.43 16.49 31.39
CA ALA A 259 11.38 15.55 30.27
C ALA A 259 10.26 15.81 29.25
N CYS A 260 9.52 16.93 29.36
CA CYS A 260 8.46 17.29 28.41
C CYS A 260 8.70 18.57 27.61
N SER A 261 9.87 19.17 27.72
CA SER A 261 10.23 20.41 27.00
C SER A 261 11.43 20.26 26.06
N SER A 262 12.03 19.06 25.98
CA SER A 262 13.23 18.82 25.18
C SER A 262 13.37 17.35 24.81
N CYS A 263 13.85 17.09 23.60
CA CYS A 263 14.26 15.77 23.13
C CYS A 263 15.71 15.45 23.50
N GLY A 264 16.31 16.29 24.35
CA GLY A 264 17.66 16.13 24.86
C GLY A 264 18.68 16.04 23.72
N VAL A 265 19.63 15.13 23.89
CA VAL A 265 20.67 14.85 22.89
C VAL A 265 20.13 14.17 21.62
N GLN A 266 18.90 13.65 21.65
CA GLN A 266 18.30 12.91 20.53
C GLN A 266 17.86 13.83 19.39
N THR A 267 17.67 15.13 19.62
CA THR A 267 17.34 16.10 18.56
C THR A 267 18.38 16.09 17.43
N ALA A 268 19.67 15.89 17.77
CA ALA A 268 20.74 15.80 16.78
C ALA A 268 20.64 14.56 15.87
N LEU A 269 19.80 13.59 16.23
CA LEU A 269 19.57 12.35 15.50
C LEU A 269 18.38 12.42 14.54
N PHE A 270 17.57 13.48 14.61
CA PHE A 270 16.34 13.61 13.83
C PHE A 270 16.55 13.53 12.31
N PRO A 271 17.61 14.13 11.72
CA PRO A 271 17.83 13.99 10.27
C PRO A 271 18.04 12.53 9.83
N GLU A 272 18.75 11.74 10.65
CA GLU A 272 18.96 10.32 10.34
C GLU A 272 17.71 9.49 10.65
N LEU A 273 16.98 9.80 11.73
CA LEU A 273 15.69 9.17 12.03
C LEU A 273 14.67 9.42 10.91
N LEU A 274 14.58 10.66 10.43
CA LEU A 274 13.73 11.05 9.29
C LEU A 274 14.05 10.20 8.07
N LYS A 275 15.34 10.06 7.74
CA LYS A 275 15.79 9.28 6.59
C LYS A 275 15.39 7.81 6.69
N ILE A 276 15.76 7.13 7.78
CA ILE A 276 15.48 5.70 7.92
C ILE A 276 13.98 5.41 8.03
N GLN A 277 13.19 6.30 8.64
CA GLN A 277 11.74 6.13 8.73
C GLN A 277 11.04 6.48 7.42
N THR A 278 11.62 7.35 6.59
CA THR A 278 11.15 7.54 5.22
C THR A 278 11.29 6.25 4.42
N ASP A 279 12.40 5.51 4.58
CA ASP A 279 12.57 4.20 3.95
C ASP A 279 11.47 3.22 4.40
N VAL A 280 11.11 3.22 5.69
CA VAL A 280 10.01 2.39 6.22
C VAL A 280 8.66 2.80 5.61
N VAL A 281 8.29 4.08 5.70
CA VAL A 281 6.99 4.58 5.21
C VAL A 281 6.84 4.35 3.70
N THR A 282 7.88 4.59 2.90
CA THR A 282 7.83 4.34 1.44
C THR A 282 7.71 2.86 1.12
N CYS A 283 8.49 2.01 1.77
CA CYS A 283 8.40 0.56 1.68
C CYS A 283 7.00 0.03 2.06
N MET A 284 6.40 0.56 3.12
CA MET A 284 5.05 0.17 3.54
C MET A 284 3.97 0.64 2.58
N GLN A 285 4.08 1.86 2.03
CA GLN A 285 3.17 2.34 0.99
C GLN A 285 3.24 1.45 -0.25
N ASP A 286 4.42 1.00 -0.64
CA ASP A 286 4.59 0.05 -1.75
C ASP A 286 4.01 -1.33 -1.42
N TYR A 287 4.29 -1.84 -0.22
CA TYR A 287 3.82 -3.14 0.24
C TYR A 287 2.28 -3.21 0.30
N LEU A 288 1.64 -2.16 0.80
CA LEU A 288 0.19 -2.06 0.94
C LEU A 288 -0.46 -1.36 -0.25
N SER A 289 0.29 -0.92 -1.27
CA SER A 289 -0.25 -0.11 -2.37
C SER A 289 -1.15 1.05 -1.89
N TYR A 290 -0.83 1.63 -0.74
CA TYR A 290 -1.65 2.60 -0.02
C TYR A 290 -0.78 3.80 0.38
N LYS A 291 -1.19 5.01 0.01
CA LYS A 291 -0.49 6.25 0.36
C LYS A 291 -1.12 6.84 1.62
N THR A 292 -0.37 6.87 2.71
CA THR A 292 -0.82 7.52 3.95
C THR A 292 -0.67 9.04 3.86
N PRO A 293 -1.35 9.80 4.74
CA PRO A 293 -0.90 11.14 5.10
C PRO A 293 0.55 11.14 5.57
N ARG A 294 1.16 12.33 5.62
CA ARG A 294 2.52 12.51 6.16
C ARG A 294 2.56 12.01 7.60
N LEU A 295 3.37 11.00 7.88
CA LEU A 295 3.50 10.42 9.20
C LEU A 295 4.31 11.34 10.12
N ILE A 296 3.79 11.58 11.32
CA ILE A 296 4.47 12.31 12.38
C ILE A 296 5.06 11.32 13.37
N TYR A 297 6.38 11.31 13.52
CA TYR A 297 7.07 10.63 14.61
C TYR A 297 7.33 11.61 15.75
N LYS A 298 6.70 11.37 16.90
CA LYS A 298 6.94 12.12 18.13
C LYS A 298 8.02 11.40 18.95
N VAL A 299 9.14 12.08 19.15
CA VAL A 299 10.24 11.58 20.00
C VAL A 299 10.13 12.24 21.37
N PHE A 300 10.34 11.43 22.40
CA PHE A 300 10.36 11.84 23.79
C PHE A 300 11.77 11.60 24.33
N HIS A 301 12.16 12.35 25.35
CA HIS A 301 13.38 12.07 26.08
C HIS A 301 13.04 11.67 27.50
N ASN A 302 13.18 10.38 27.80
CA ASN A 302 13.07 9.89 29.17
C ASN A 302 14.47 9.69 29.78
N PRO A 303 14.94 10.61 30.66
CA PRO A 303 16.26 10.53 31.28
C PRO A 303 16.33 9.53 32.44
N THR A 304 15.20 8.96 32.89
CA THR A 304 15.16 8.06 34.05
C THR A 304 15.41 6.60 33.69
N LEU A 305 15.60 6.31 32.41
CA LEU A 305 15.86 4.96 31.94
C LEU A 305 17.23 4.46 32.39
N GLN A 306 17.30 3.14 32.60
CA GLN A 306 18.53 2.50 33.01
C GLN A 306 19.58 2.69 31.91
N LYS A 307 20.71 3.27 32.30
CA LYS A 307 21.87 3.41 31.42
C LYS A 307 22.45 2.04 31.09
N CYS A 308 22.96 1.90 29.88
CA CYS A 308 23.67 0.70 29.47
C CYS A 308 24.90 0.47 30.35
N ASP A 309 24.99 -0.68 30.98
CA ASP A 309 26.10 -1.10 31.84
C ASP A 309 27.08 -2.05 31.14
N ILE A 310 26.82 -2.39 29.87
CA ILE A 310 27.66 -3.25 29.04
C ILE A 310 28.63 -2.40 28.21
N LYS A 311 29.93 -2.68 28.33
CA LYS A 311 30.97 -1.92 27.61
C LYS A 311 30.86 -1.98 26.07
N SER A 312 30.34 -3.08 25.53
CA SER A 312 30.10 -3.24 24.08
C SER A 312 28.82 -2.57 23.59
N GLY A 313 28.02 -1.99 24.48
CA GLY A 313 26.72 -1.40 24.19
C GLY A 313 25.56 -2.36 24.46
N CYS A 314 24.37 -1.78 24.55
CA CYS A 314 23.11 -2.46 24.85
C CYS A 314 22.12 -2.16 23.73
N GLU A 315 21.49 -3.18 23.15
CA GLU A 315 20.35 -2.96 22.25
C GLU A 315 19.15 -2.53 23.09
N GLY A 316 18.62 -1.34 22.81
CA GLY A 316 17.49 -0.75 23.50
C GLY A 316 16.28 -0.59 22.59
N THR A 317 15.13 -1.03 23.09
CA THR A 317 13.82 -0.83 22.49
C THR A 317 12.89 -0.37 23.60
N GLU A 318 12.52 0.90 23.62
CA GLU A 318 11.77 1.49 24.76
C GLU A 318 10.24 1.40 24.58
N GLY A 319 9.80 0.57 23.63
CA GLY A 319 8.43 0.53 23.16
C GLY A 319 8.00 1.84 22.51
N GLY A 320 6.95 1.78 21.71
CA GLY A 320 6.29 2.96 21.20
C GLY A 320 4.79 2.86 21.36
N ALA A 321 4.10 3.79 20.73
CA ALA A 321 2.69 3.62 20.46
C ALA A 321 2.38 4.23 19.09
N GLY A 322 1.78 3.43 18.21
CA GLY A 322 1.08 3.94 17.04
C GLY A 322 -0.32 4.41 17.42
N GLY A 323 -0.67 5.61 17.01
CA GLY A 323 -2.03 6.14 17.01
C GLY A 323 -2.51 6.48 15.60
N SER A 324 -3.72 7.01 15.49
CA SER A 324 -4.26 7.52 14.22
C SER A 324 -3.48 8.73 13.71
N ASP A 325 -2.89 9.53 14.60
CA ASP A 325 -2.39 10.86 14.22
C ASP A 325 -0.85 10.93 14.27
N TYR A 326 -0.21 9.99 14.97
CA TYR A 326 1.23 9.95 15.13
C TYR A 326 1.73 8.57 15.54
N VAL A 327 3.03 8.35 15.35
CA VAL A 327 3.78 7.29 16.03
C VAL A 327 4.66 7.93 17.10
N MET A 328 4.68 7.36 18.30
CA MET A 328 5.53 7.87 19.38
C MET A 328 6.62 6.90 19.80
N PHE A 329 7.78 7.46 20.11
CA PHE A 329 8.93 6.74 20.69
C PHE A 329 9.29 7.33 22.05
N HIS A 330 9.20 6.54 23.13
CA HIS A 330 9.61 7.03 24.46
C HIS A 330 11.08 7.50 24.49
N ASN A 331 11.93 6.82 23.72
CA ASN A 331 13.25 7.25 23.25
C ASN A 331 13.48 6.60 21.88
N ILE A 332 14.41 7.14 21.08
CA ILE A 332 14.77 6.57 19.78
C ILE A 332 15.34 5.15 19.99
N ASN A 333 14.79 4.16 19.28
CA ASN A 333 15.27 2.78 19.32
C ASN A 333 16.69 2.67 18.75
N GLY A 334 17.52 1.80 19.32
CA GLY A 334 18.89 1.62 18.83
C GLY A 334 19.90 1.04 19.81
N LEU A 335 21.16 1.05 19.38
CA LEU A 335 22.29 0.67 20.22
C LEU A 335 22.66 1.83 21.18
N HIS A 336 22.60 1.55 22.47
CA HIS A 336 23.01 2.47 23.53
C HIS A 336 24.47 2.20 23.86
N GLU A 337 25.30 3.25 23.87
CA GLU A 337 26.69 3.13 24.29
C GLU A 337 26.79 2.97 25.82
N PHE A 338 27.93 2.45 26.30
CA PHE A 338 28.16 2.30 27.75
C PHE A 338 27.97 3.64 28.48
N GLY A 339 27.13 3.64 29.51
CA GLY A 339 26.78 4.82 30.31
C GLY A 339 25.67 5.70 29.72
N GLU A 340 25.15 5.36 28.55
CA GLU A 340 24.05 6.06 27.88
C GLU A 340 22.73 5.30 28.03
N ALA A 341 21.64 6.06 28.13
CA ALA A 341 20.28 5.52 28.22
C ALA A 341 19.55 5.51 26.87
N THR A 342 20.12 6.15 25.84
CA THR A 342 19.57 6.28 24.48
C THR A 342 20.69 6.22 23.45
N PRO A 343 20.38 6.02 22.16
CA PRO A 343 21.37 6.23 21.11
C PRO A 343 21.84 7.69 21.12
N THR A 344 23.14 7.87 20.88
CA THR A 344 23.80 9.19 20.78
C THR A 344 24.42 9.41 19.40
N LYS A 345 24.43 8.38 18.55
CA LYS A 345 25.06 8.38 17.23
C LYS A 345 24.06 8.03 16.14
N ALA A 346 24.18 8.73 15.02
CA ALA A 346 23.35 8.49 13.84
C ALA A 346 23.40 7.03 13.39
N SER A 347 24.55 6.34 13.46
CA SER A 347 24.72 4.93 13.07
C SER A 347 24.09 3.91 14.04
N HIS A 348 23.71 4.33 15.25
CA HIS A 348 23.18 3.45 16.28
C HIS A 348 21.65 3.39 16.30
N ILE A 349 20.98 4.29 15.59
CA ILE A 349 19.51 4.31 15.49
C ILE A 349 18.99 3.06 14.76
N THR A 350 17.84 2.57 15.18
CA THR A 350 17.14 1.48 14.50
C THR A 350 15.78 1.97 14.03
N ALA A 351 15.39 1.60 12.82
CA ALA A 351 14.10 1.93 12.25
C ALA A 351 13.00 1.06 12.87
N ASP A 352 11.84 1.67 13.07
CA ASP A 352 10.66 1.02 13.64
C ASP A 352 9.60 0.75 12.56
N VAL A 353 9.28 -0.52 12.37
CA VAL A 353 8.20 -0.95 11.46
C VAL A 353 6.93 -1.28 12.22
N HIS A 354 7.03 -1.70 13.49
CA HIS A 354 5.88 -2.17 14.28
C HIS A 354 4.90 -1.04 14.57
N GLU A 355 5.35 0.07 15.15
CA GLU A 355 4.45 1.18 15.46
C GLU A 355 4.04 1.93 14.19
N THR A 356 4.92 1.97 13.19
CA THR A 356 4.55 2.48 11.86
C THR A 356 3.42 1.66 11.23
N ALA A 357 3.41 0.34 11.41
CA ALA A 357 2.32 -0.51 10.93
C ALA A 357 0.99 -0.21 11.63
N HIS A 358 0.99 0.05 12.94
CA HIS A 358 -0.22 0.51 13.63
C HIS A 358 -0.82 1.74 12.97
N TYR A 359 0.01 2.75 12.65
CA TYR A 359 -0.46 3.96 11.97
C TYR A 359 -1.11 3.65 10.61
N PHE A 360 -0.47 2.83 9.77
CA PHE A 360 -1.06 2.44 8.48
C PHE A 360 -2.41 1.75 8.66
N LEU A 361 -2.53 0.86 9.64
CA LEU A 361 -3.80 0.18 9.87
C LEU A 361 -4.89 1.15 10.35
N TYR A 362 -4.56 2.12 11.21
CA TYR A 362 -5.51 3.17 11.61
C TYR A 362 -6.03 3.96 10.41
N GLN A 363 -5.20 4.19 9.40
CA GLN A 363 -5.58 4.94 8.19
C GLN A 363 -6.36 4.09 7.17
N MET A 364 -6.17 2.77 7.20
CA MET A 364 -6.77 1.84 6.23
C MET A 364 -8.04 1.17 6.74
N VAL A 365 -8.10 0.83 8.02
CA VAL A 365 -9.17 0.04 8.63
C VAL A 365 -9.59 0.68 9.95
N HIS A 366 -10.56 1.62 9.92
CA HIS A 366 -11.04 2.29 11.12
C HIS A 366 -11.79 1.32 12.04
N GLY A 367 -11.37 1.30 13.31
CA GLY A 367 -12.01 0.51 14.37
C GLY A 367 -11.65 -0.98 14.38
N ALA A 368 -10.49 -1.34 13.81
CA ALA A 368 -9.88 -2.63 14.09
C ALA A 368 -9.64 -2.80 15.62
N PRO A 369 -9.90 -4.00 16.19
CA PRO A 369 -9.69 -4.26 17.61
C PRO A 369 -8.19 -4.35 17.92
N SER A 370 -7.81 -4.08 19.18
CA SER A 370 -6.40 -4.03 19.60
C SER A 370 -5.61 -5.30 19.29
N TRP A 371 -6.23 -6.48 19.41
CA TRP A 371 -5.56 -7.75 19.06
C TRP A 371 -5.23 -7.83 17.56
N PHE A 372 -6.05 -7.24 16.69
CA PHE A 372 -5.81 -7.26 15.26
C PHE A 372 -4.79 -6.20 14.84
N HIS A 373 -4.80 -5.03 15.51
CA HIS A 373 -3.73 -4.04 15.43
C HIS A 373 -2.37 -4.66 15.73
N GLU A 374 -2.24 -5.33 16.88
CA GLU A 374 -0.98 -6.00 17.22
C GLU A 374 -0.63 -7.09 16.21
N ALA A 375 -1.61 -7.91 15.78
CA ALA A 375 -1.36 -8.94 14.79
C ALA A 375 -0.80 -8.34 13.49
N PHE A 376 -1.34 -7.20 13.05
CA PHE A 376 -0.85 -6.49 11.88
C PHE A 376 0.55 -5.96 12.04
N ALA A 377 0.83 -5.31 13.16
CA ALA A 377 2.12 -4.72 13.45
C ALA A 377 3.22 -5.78 13.58
N ILE A 378 2.96 -6.83 14.37
CA ILE A 378 3.83 -8.01 14.53
C ILE A 378 4.15 -8.60 13.16
N GLN A 379 3.11 -8.99 12.41
CA GLN A 379 3.30 -9.74 11.17
C GLN A 379 4.04 -8.92 10.12
N THR A 380 3.78 -7.61 10.07
CA THR A 380 4.43 -6.67 9.15
C THR A 380 5.89 -6.49 9.50
N ASN A 381 6.21 -6.24 10.78
CA ASN A 381 7.60 -6.11 11.25
C ASN A 381 8.42 -7.39 10.98
N GLU A 382 7.78 -8.56 11.09
CA GLU A 382 8.44 -9.85 10.85
C GLU A 382 8.65 -10.17 9.36
N ARG A 383 7.71 -9.83 8.48
CA ARG A 383 7.78 -10.21 7.04
C ARG A 383 8.38 -9.15 6.14
N LEU A 384 8.35 -7.90 6.55
CA LEU A 384 8.81 -6.77 5.76
C LEU A 384 10.19 -6.34 6.25
N THR A 385 11.15 -6.27 5.33
CA THR A 385 12.48 -5.73 5.58
C THR A 385 12.64 -4.46 4.74
N CYS A 386 12.31 -3.32 5.33
CA CYS A 386 12.32 -2.04 4.61
C CYS A 386 13.72 -1.40 4.57
N THR A 387 14.53 -1.63 5.59
CA THR A 387 15.86 -1.06 5.70
C THR A 387 16.81 -2.02 6.42
N SER A 388 18.10 -1.97 6.09
CA SER A 388 19.14 -2.74 6.79
C SER A 388 19.33 -2.31 8.25
N ARG A 389 18.75 -1.16 8.62
CA ARG A 389 18.73 -0.59 9.96
C ARG A 389 17.45 -0.91 10.73
N GLN A 390 16.62 -1.84 10.25
CA GLN A 390 15.40 -2.24 10.94
C GLN A 390 15.70 -3.17 12.11
N MET A 391 14.86 -3.13 13.13
CA MET A 391 14.90 -4.10 14.21
C MET A 391 14.82 -5.53 13.66
N THR A 392 15.81 -6.34 14.00
CA THR A 392 15.85 -7.77 13.63
C THR A 392 14.94 -8.59 14.54
N ARG A 393 14.75 -8.16 15.78
CA ARG A 393 13.80 -8.74 16.73
C ARG A 393 12.38 -8.27 16.41
N GLY A 394 11.51 -9.21 16.07
CA GLY A 394 10.07 -9.01 16.00
C GLY A 394 9.41 -9.21 17.36
N ASP A 395 8.23 -8.62 17.55
CA ASP A 395 7.49 -8.62 18.82
C ASP A 395 6.78 -9.95 19.11
N SER A 396 6.71 -10.84 18.11
CA SER A 396 6.24 -12.20 18.30
C SER A 396 7.10 -13.12 17.48
N TYR A 397 7.91 -13.91 18.16
CA TYR A 397 8.91 -14.83 17.63
C TYR A 397 8.33 -15.93 16.73
N LEU A 398 7.87 -15.61 15.51
CA LEU A 398 7.18 -16.54 14.61
C LEU A 398 8.12 -17.17 13.57
N LYS A 399 9.44 -17.01 13.76
CA LYS A 399 10.50 -17.57 12.91
C LYS A 399 10.36 -17.18 11.43
N GLU A 400 9.78 -16.02 11.14
CA GLU A 400 9.73 -15.48 9.76
C GLU A 400 11.07 -14.88 9.33
N LYS A 401 11.93 -14.50 10.30
CA LYS A 401 13.34 -14.17 10.12
C LYS A 401 14.20 -15.32 10.67
N ASP A 402 15.39 -15.54 10.10
CA ASP A 402 16.38 -16.59 10.50
C ASP A 402 17.04 -16.31 11.87
N THR A 403 16.27 -15.80 12.83
CA THR A 403 16.69 -15.45 14.17
C THR A 403 15.81 -16.19 15.16
N ASP A 404 16.35 -17.22 15.82
CA ASP A 404 15.63 -18.01 16.82
C ASP A 404 15.95 -17.49 18.24
N TYR A 405 14.98 -16.83 18.86
CA TYR A 405 15.11 -16.28 20.22
C TYR A 405 14.23 -17.03 21.25
N GLY A 406 13.66 -18.19 20.91
CA GLY A 406 13.03 -19.09 21.87
C GLY A 406 11.53 -18.91 22.15
N GLY A 407 10.85 -17.91 21.59
CA GLY A 407 9.38 -17.72 21.73
C GLY A 407 8.97 -16.59 22.69
N ILE A 408 7.67 -16.25 22.76
CA ILE A 408 7.17 -15.25 23.73
C ILE A 408 7.13 -15.89 25.11
N ASN A 409 7.71 -15.25 26.13
CA ASN A 409 7.72 -15.79 27.49
C ASN A 409 6.29 -15.89 28.06
N LEU A 410 5.93 -17.08 28.53
CA LEU A 410 4.67 -17.39 29.19
C LEU A 410 4.93 -17.72 30.67
N SER A 411 3.88 -17.68 31.48
CA SER A 411 3.95 -18.09 32.87
C SER A 411 4.46 -19.53 33.03
N GLY A 412 5.13 -19.79 34.16
CA GLY A 412 5.65 -21.12 34.47
C GLY A 412 6.85 -21.57 33.62
N ASN A 413 7.65 -20.61 33.12
CA ASN A 413 8.85 -20.88 32.32
C ASN A 413 8.55 -21.59 30.99
N ASN A 414 7.42 -21.25 30.38
CA ASN A 414 6.99 -21.73 29.06
C ASN A 414 7.22 -20.66 28.00
N PHE A 415 7.20 -21.06 26.73
CA PHE A 415 7.32 -20.13 25.61
C PHE A 415 6.22 -20.37 24.57
N LEU A 416 5.64 -19.29 24.06
CA LEU A 416 4.74 -19.34 22.91
C LEU A 416 5.56 -19.60 21.65
N THR A 417 5.39 -20.80 21.12
CA THR A 417 6.04 -21.32 19.91
C THR A 417 5.00 -22.05 19.06
N TYR A 418 5.31 -22.39 17.80
CA TYR A 418 4.40 -23.21 16.98
C TYR A 418 4.09 -24.57 17.62
N ASP A 419 5.06 -25.16 18.33
CA ASP A 419 4.84 -26.39 19.08
C ASP A 419 3.88 -26.20 20.27
N PHE A 420 3.97 -25.06 20.97
CA PHE A 420 2.99 -24.68 21.97
C PHE A 420 1.61 -24.51 21.34
N TYR A 421 1.49 -23.76 20.25
CA TYR A 421 0.23 -23.54 19.52
C TYR A 421 -0.45 -24.86 19.14
N ARG A 422 0.31 -25.80 18.54
CA ARG A 422 -0.20 -27.13 18.15
C ARG A 422 -0.68 -27.96 19.35
N LYS A 423 -0.02 -27.85 20.51
CA LYS A 423 -0.45 -28.50 21.76
C LYS A 423 -1.67 -27.81 22.35
N TYR A 424 -1.73 -26.47 22.28
CA TYR A 424 -2.84 -25.67 22.79
C TYR A 424 -4.13 -25.98 22.03
N LYS A 425 -4.06 -26.05 20.70
CA LYS A 425 -5.16 -26.48 19.82
C LYS A 425 -5.69 -27.88 20.16
N LYS A 426 -4.83 -28.80 20.63
CA LYS A 426 -5.20 -30.16 21.06
C LYS A 426 -5.70 -30.23 22.50
N GLY A 427 -5.76 -29.11 23.22
CA GLY A 427 -6.08 -29.07 24.65
C GLY A 427 -5.01 -29.71 25.54
N SER A 428 -3.80 -29.95 25.02
CA SER A 428 -2.70 -30.59 25.77
C SER A 428 -1.93 -29.60 26.66
N VAL A 429 -2.07 -28.30 26.40
CA VAL A 429 -1.58 -27.20 27.25
C VAL A 429 -2.67 -26.13 27.35
N SER A 430 -2.59 -25.26 28.34
CA SER A 430 -3.56 -24.19 28.56
C SER A 430 -2.86 -22.89 28.92
N LEU A 431 -3.40 -21.77 28.44
CA LEU A 431 -3.08 -20.44 28.93
C LEU A 431 -3.86 -20.14 30.22
N ASN A 432 -3.24 -19.40 31.13
CA ASN A 432 -3.88 -18.88 32.32
C ASN A 432 -4.87 -17.74 31.97
N VAL A 433 -5.62 -17.22 32.95
CA VAL A 433 -6.67 -16.21 32.70
C VAL A 433 -6.08 -14.88 32.19
N GLU A 434 -4.94 -14.45 32.72
CA GLU A 434 -4.27 -13.22 32.30
C GLU A 434 -3.74 -13.35 30.87
N GLU A 435 -3.10 -14.47 30.54
CA GLU A 435 -2.60 -14.78 29.21
C GLU A 435 -3.72 -14.86 28.18
N LYS A 436 -4.88 -15.42 28.53
CA LYS A 436 -6.06 -15.49 27.65
C LYS A 436 -6.67 -14.11 27.34
N ASN A 437 -6.50 -13.15 28.24
CA ASN A 437 -7.00 -11.79 28.09
C ASN A 437 -5.94 -10.83 27.52
N ASN A 438 -4.75 -11.34 27.19
CA ASN A 438 -3.67 -10.54 26.63
C ASN A 438 -3.79 -10.48 25.10
N HIS A 439 -4.09 -9.29 24.58
CA HIS A 439 -4.30 -9.09 23.14
C HIS A 439 -3.04 -9.35 22.30
N TYR A 440 -1.82 -9.20 22.84
CA TYR A 440 -0.57 -9.59 22.15
C TYR A 440 -0.46 -11.10 21.97
N LEU A 441 -0.91 -11.88 22.97
CA LEU A 441 -0.94 -13.35 22.86
C LEU A 441 -2.04 -13.80 21.91
N THR A 442 -3.21 -13.16 21.95
CA THR A 442 -4.29 -13.40 20.97
C THR A 442 -3.81 -13.11 19.54
N ALA A 443 -3.12 -11.99 19.32
CA ALA A 443 -2.52 -11.62 18.05
C ALA A 443 -1.54 -12.68 17.53
N SER A 444 -0.59 -13.07 18.39
CA SER A 444 0.43 -14.08 18.07
C SER A 444 -0.17 -15.44 17.73
N LEU A 445 -1.14 -15.90 18.52
CA LEU A 445 -1.83 -17.16 18.28
C LEU A 445 -2.69 -17.11 17.02
N PHE A 446 -3.33 -15.98 16.74
CA PHE A 446 -4.08 -15.78 15.51
C PHE A 446 -3.19 -15.91 14.28
N ILE A 447 -2.04 -15.24 14.28
CA ILE A 447 -1.03 -15.36 13.23
C ILE A 447 -0.56 -16.82 13.08
N MET A 448 -0.20 -17.47 14.19
CA MET A 448 0.24 -18.88 14.17
C MET A 448 -0.83 -19.78 13.55
N GLY A 449 -2.10 -19.58 13.92
CA GLY A 449 -3.21 -20.32 13.37
C GLY A 449 -3.44 -20.06 11.89
N LEU A 450 -3.42 -18.81 11.44
CA LEU A 450 -3.49 -18.49 10.02
C LEU A 450 -2.41 -19.21 9.21
N LYS A 451 -1.17 -19.25 9.73
CA LYS A 451 -0.07 -19.94 9.05
C LYS A 451 -0.21 -21.47 9.08
N ASP A 452 -0.32 -22.07 10.26
CA ASP A 452 -0.30 -23.53 10.44
C ASP A 452 -1.60 -24.21 9.97
N ASP A 453 -2.76 -23.58 10.17
CA ASP A 453 -4.06 -24.21 9.92
C ASP A 453 -4.67 -23.81 8.57
N PHE A 454 -4.33 -22.61 8.08
CA PHE A 454 -4.91 -22.05 6.87
C PHE A 454 -3.89 -21.80 5.75
N ALA A 455 -2.61 -22.15 5.96
CA ALA A 455 -1.53 -21.94 4.99
C ALA A 455 -1.43 -20.48 4.51
N CYS A 456 -1.75 -19.52 5.39
CA CYS A 456 -1.68 -18.09 5.11
C CYS A 456 -0.22 -17.64 5.00
N GLY A 457 0.32 -17.77 3.80
CA GLY A 457 1.69 -17.39 3.44
C GLY A 457 1.91 -15.88 3.39
N LYS A 458 3.05 -15.48 2.79
CA LYS A 458 3.54 -14.09 2.76
C LYS A 458 2.46 -13.08 2.32
N ASP A 459 1.75 -13.40 1.24
CA ASP A 459 0.83 -12.48 0.57
C ASP A 459 -0.57 -12.47 1.20
N CYS A 460 -0.97 -13.59 1.79
CA CYS A 460 -2.28 -13.76 2.41
C CYS A 460 -2.57 -12.69 3.50
N TRP A 461 -1.58 -12.33 4.33
CA TRP A 461 -1.76 -11.31 5.36
C TRP A 461 -2.06 -9.92 4.77
N ARG A 462 -1.32 -9.55 3.72
CA ARG A 462 -1.54 -8.30 2.99
C ARG A 462 -2.93 -8.30 2.35
N ASP A 463 -3.33 -9.40 1.72
CA ASP A 463 -4.61 -9.50 1.03
C ASP A 463 -5.79 -9.39 2.02
N ILE A 464 -5.67 -9.89 3.26
CA ILE A 464 -6.66 -9.68 4.35
C ILE A 464 -6.84 -8.19 4.63
N VAL A 465 -5.74 -7.45 4.84
CA VAL A 465 -5.79 -6.03 5.22
C VAL A 465 -6.33 -5.18 4.06
N MET A 466 -5.94 -5.52 2.83
CA MET A 466 -6.39 -4.81 1.64
C MET A 466 -7.89 -5.03 1.39
N LYS A 467 -8.40 -6.24 1.57
CA LYS A 467 -9.85 -6.50 1.51
C LYS A 467 -10.63 -5.83 2.65
N LEU A 468 -10.05 -5.74 3.85
CA LEU A 468 -10.67 -4.97 4.93
C LEU A 468 -10.78 -3.48 4.56
N HIS A 469 -9.73 -2.92 3.97
CA HIS A 469 -9.76 -1.55 3.46
C HIS A 469 -10.79 -1.36 2.34
N GLU A 470 -10.88 -2.29 1.38
CA GLU A 470 -11.91 -2.28 0.34
C GLU A 470 -13.33 -2.32 0.92
N TYR A 471 -13.57 -3.22 1.89
CA TYR A 471 -14.84 -3.31 2.60
C TYR A 471 -15.20 -1.96 3.23
N GLU A 472 -14.23 -1.31 3.85
CA GLU A 472 -14.43 -0.03 4.49
C GLU A 472 -14.76 1.09 3.51
N LEU A 473 -14.05 1.16 2.38
CA LEU A 473 -14.33 2.10 1.30
C LEU A 473 -15.73 1.89 0.71
N GLU A 474 -16.17 0.64 0.53
CA GLU A 474 -17.52 0.31 0.04
C GLU A 474 -18.60 0.78 1.02
N LYS A 475 -18.41 0.58 2.33
CA LYS A 475 -19.37 1.05 3.34
C LYS A 475 -19.36 2.57 3.46
N CYS A 476 -18.19 3.20 3.39
CA CYS A 476 -18.01 4.65 3.33
C CYS A 476 -18.73 5.32 2.14
N ALA A 477 -18.73 4.67 0.98
CA ALA A 477 -19.40 5.21 -0.22
C ALA A 477 -20.92 5.35 -0.05
N ASN A 478 -21.50 4.68 0.95
CA ASN A 478 -22.92 4.69 1.27
C ASN A 478 -23.31 5.70 2.39
N GLY A 479 -22.40 6.63 2.74
CA GLY A 479 -22.57 7.68 3.75
C GLY A 479 -21.47 7.66 4.82
N ILE A 480 -21.04 8.84 5.31
CA ILE A 480 -20.00 8.99 6.36
C ILE A 480 -20.35 8.19 7.62
N ASP A 481 -21.62 8.13 7.98
CA ASP A 481 -22.15 7.38 9.14
C ASP A 481 -21.98 5.85 9.02
N LYS A 482 -21.51 5.37 7.87
CA LYS A 482 -21.25 3.96 7.54
C LYS A 482 -19.78 3.67 7.23
N CYS A 483 -18.91 4.67 7.37
CA CYS A 483 -17.46 4.48 7.29
C CYS A 483 -16.95 3.72 8.52
N GLY A 484 -16.60 2.44 8.33
CA GLY A 484 -15.85 1.67 9.32
C GLY A 484 -16.54 1.44 10.66
N VAL A 485 -15.93 0.59 11.46
CA VAL A 485 -16.39 0.31 12.82
C VAL A 485 -16.16 1.57 13.62
N THR A 486 -17.24 2.19 14.09
CA THR A 486 -17.22 3.44 14.85
C THR A 486 -16.12 3.47 15.90
N ASN A 487 -15.25 4.47 15.81
CA ASN A 487 -14.50 5.12 16.90
C ASN A 487 -14.32 4.28 18.18
N TYR A 488 -13.19 3.58 18.27
CA TYR A 488 -12.48 3.50 19.55
C TYR A 488 -11.52 4.70 19.58
N GLN A 489 -12.01 5.95 19.65
CA GLN A 489 -12.53 6.58 20.86
C GLN A 489 -13.66 7.57 20.53
N GLY A 490 -14.90 7.25 20.93
CA GLY A 490 -16.04 8.18 20.82
C GLY A 490 -17.14 7.66 19.89
N THR A 491 -17.89 6.70 20.41
CA THR A 491 -19.17 6.16 19.92
C THR A 491 -20.04 7.19 19.19
N TRP A 492 -20.46 6.92 17.94
CA TRP A 492 -21.83 7.15 17.42
C TRP A 492 -22.05 6.30 16.16
N GLY A 493 -22.94 5.31 16.24
CA GLY A 493 -23.38 4.45 15.11
C GLY A 493 -23.73 3.00 15.47
N LEU A 494 -23.28 2.47 16.61
CA LEU A 494 -23.61 1.09 17.08
C LEU A 494 -24.20 1.03 18.50
N THR A 495 -24.68 2.15 19.04
CA THR A 495 -25.34 2.18 20.36
C THR A 495 -26.76 1.60 20.37
N TRP A 496 -27.31 1.21 19.21
CA TRP A 496 -28.64 0.60 19.15
C TRP A 496 -28.68 -0.90 19.51
N LEU A 497 -27.53 -1.58 19.75
CA LEU A 497 -27.50 -3.03 20.01
C LEU A 497 -26.62 -3.56 21.17
N GLY A 498 -25.92 -2.73 21.98
CA GLY A 498 -25.28 -3.28 23.21
C GLY A 498 -24.03 -2.64 23.81
N GLY A 499 -23.63 -1.42 23.45
CA GLY A 499 -22.44 -0.76 24.02
C GLY A 499 -21.12 -1.17 23.36
N LEU A 500 -19.97 -0.85 23.99
CA LEU A 500 -18.60 -1.07 23.44
C LEU A 500 -18.33 -2.52 23.03
N ASP A 501 -18.87 -3.50 23.77
CA ASP A 501 -18.80 -4.94 23.46
C ASP A 501 -19.52 -5.30 22.14
N GLY A 502 -20.56 -4.55 21.77
CA GLY A 502 -21.26 -4.73 20.49
C GLY A 502 -20.44 -4.22 19.29
N ALA A 503 -19.69 -3.14 19.45
CA ALA A 503 -18.83 -2.60 18.40
C ALA A 503 -17.63 -3.53 18.11
N GLU A 504 -16.99 -4.04 19.16
CA GLU A 504 -15.87 -4.97 19.01
C GLU A 504 -16.31 -6.30 18.35
N LYS A 505 -17.47 -6.84 18.73
CA LYS A 505 -18.05 -8.03 18.06
C LYS A 505 -18.31 -7.77 16.59
N GLY A 506 -18.90 -6.62 16.24
CA GLY A 506 -19.10 -6.22 14.85
C GLY A 506 -17.79 -6.19 14.05
N ALA A 507 -16.73 -5.60 14.61
CA ALA A 507 -15.40 -5.59 14.00
C ALA A 507 -14.85 -7.01 13.79
N ASN A 508 -14.93 -7.84 14.83
CA ASN A 508 -14.48 -9.23 14.78
C ASN A 508 -15.24 -10.04 13.74
N ALA A 509 -16.55 -9.79 13.54
CA ALA A 509 -17.35 -10.45 12.52
C ALA A 509 -16.92 -10.09 11.10
N ILE A 510 -16.62 -8.81 10.86
CA ILE A 510 -16.09 -8.33 9.57
C ILE A 510 -14.72 -8.95 9.30
N ILE A 511 -13.80 -8.88 10.28
CA ILE A 511 -12.47 -9.49 10.18
C ILE A 511 -12.58 -10.98 9.89
N LYS A 512 -13.45 -11.68 10.61
CA LYS A 512 -13.70 -13.10 10.38
C LYS A 512 -14.13 -13.35 8.94
N ASN A 513 -15.15 -12.64 8.45
CA ASN A 513 -15.69 -12.86 7.10
C ASN A 513 -14.63 -12.59 6.02
N VAL A 514 -13.86 -11.49 6.14
CA VAL A 514 -12.79 -11.17 5.19
C VAL A 514 -11.68 -12.22 5.23
N VAL A 515 -11.29 -12.67 6.42
CA VAL A 515 -10.28 -13.73 6.55
C VAL A 515 -10.78 -15.03 5.91
N GLU A 516 -12.03 -15.42 6.13
CA GLU A 516 -12.63 -16.62 5.51
C GLU A 516 -12.66 -16.51 3.98
N GLU A 517 -12.96 -15.32 3.46
CA GLU A 517 -12.92 -15.05 2.02
C GLU A 517 -11.51 -15.21 1.46
N VAL A 518 -10.48 -14.66 2.13
CA VAL A 518 -9.08 -14.76 1.67
C VAL A 518 -8.56 -16.18 1.74
N VAL A 519 -8.79 -16.89 2.85
CA VAL A 519 -8.25 -18.24 3.05
C VAL A 519 -9.12 -19.33 2.41
N GLY A 520 -10.32 -18.97 1.95
CA GLY A 520 -11.27 -19.87 1.27
C GLY A 520 -11.87 -20.97 2.17
N LYS A 521 -11.79 -20.82 3.50
CA LYS A 521 -12.25 -21.81 4.49
C LYS A 521 -12.74 -21.11 5.75
N SER A 522 -13.61 -21.78 6.52
CA SER A 522 -14.08 -21.20 7.77
C SER A 522 -12.97 -21.13 8.83
N VAL A 523 -12.77 -19.94 9.40
CA VAL A 523 -11.86 -19.67 10.51
C VAL A 523 -12.55 -19.66 11.87
N THR A 524 -13.84 -20.04 11.91
CA THR A 524 -14.60 -20.25 13.16
C THR A 524 -13.85 -21.09 14.20
N PRO A 525 -13.15 -22.20 13.85
CA PRO A 525 -12.38 -22.96 14.84
C PRO A 525 -11.27 -22.15 15.49
N LEU A 526 -10.59 -21.27 14.72
CA LEU A 526 -9.55 -20.39 15.23
C LEU A 526 -10.14 -19.32 16.15
N PHE A 527 -11.20 -18.63 15.73
CA PHE A 527 -11.86 -17.63 16.57
C PHE A 527 -12.38 -18.25 17.88
N THR A 528 -12.92 -19.46 17.82
CA THR A 528 -13.37 -20.20 19.01
C THR A 528 -12.20 -20.57 19.93
N LEU A 529 -11.10 -21.08 19.38
CA LEU A 529 -9.88 -21.42 20.14
C LEU A 529 -9.35 -20.19 20.90
N LEU A 530 -9.41 -19.01 20.27
CA LEU A 530 -8.90 -17.75 20.81
C LEU A 530 -9.93 -16.96 21.62
N ASN A 531 -11.15 -17.49 21.78
CA ASN A 531 -12.26 -16.83 22.49
C ASN A 531 -12.56 -15.41 21.94
N ILE A 532 -12.38 -15.20 20.63
CA ILE A 532 -12.72 -13.95 19.94
C ILE A 532 -14.22 -13.98 19.65
N LYS A 533 -14.97 -13.07 20.28
CA LYS A 533 -16.42 -12.96 20.11
C LYS A 533 -16.74 -12.10 18.89
N TYR A 534 -17.68 -12.54 18.06
CA TYR A 534 -18.10 -11.87 16.84
C TYR A 534 -19.60 -11.99 16.61
#